data_AF-A0A7G7VID8-F1
#
_entry.id   AF-A0A7G7VID8-F1
#
_cell.length_a   1.000
_cell.length_b   1.000
_cell.length_c   1.000
_cell.angle_alpha   90.00
_cell.angle_beta   90.00
_cell.angle_gamma   90.00
#
_symmetry.space_group_name_H-M   'P 1'
#
loop_
_entity.id
_entity.type
_entity.pdbx_description
1 polymer ?
#
loop_
_entity_poly.entity_id
_entity_poly.type
_entity_poly.pdbx_seq_one_letter_code
_entity_poly.pdbx_strand_id
1 'polypeptide(L)'
;MDRIELSKHIKKGDTLYTPYTDPEGLGSALSLSSWSQNWLPEFLWIGLIIHKYGRKIGLERIYHIIDELNSWSICVPQFSKILDLEREKRERFWSIVLKYVDRDVLASFTIVVTPDIDDVFYNFFFDYSINIDESISELFTIIKECSKFHDELTTDICFALDWFYVKSGRLHISSGVDLLPQALTAYYKYDHSDEIMRTYRPVIRSTFQGLCSIDSSKEFSKLIWGRLGEVSECNPLIILWDGSEKMKFFDKITKVIDYIAATNDDKKMDEKYAVIMGLTCYIYKIYREISEKKLENNISGRILFRTMVESYINLKYIMLQEKEIPDVYNRFKAYGLGKYKLVMAKMREGKYSVSDDAQFHQRIMELLVNEDMDEAFVNTSFGYFDKTQINKKFTLCDELMLYEIYYEYGTNFTHGFWGAIRETSMLICDNPAHNYHTVPDYYAEQKLRSVQDDCDMIMRKLFELISGYIELPDFYYVE
;
A
#
# COMPACT_ATOMS: atom_id res chain seq x y z
N MET A 1 -5.99 -13.11 -11.57
CA MET A 1 -6.54 -11.92 -12.23
C MET A 1 -5.35 -11.18 -12.82
N ASP A 2 -5.35 -10.98 -14.13
CA ASP A 2 -4.26 -10.22 -14.77
C ASP A 2 -4.29 -8.79 -14.24
N ARG A 3 -3.12 -8.24 -13.92
CA ARG A 3 -2.99 -6.88 -13.42
C ARG A 3 -3.33 -5.91 -14.54
N ILE A 4 -4.01 -4.80 -14.21
CA ILE A 4 -4.44 -3.82 -15.20
C ILE A 4 -3.23 -3.02 -15.68
N GLU A 5 -2.92 -3.13 -16.97
CA GLU A 5 -1.86 -2.36 -17.61
C GLU A 5 -2.21 -0.88 -17.72
N LEU A 6 -1.19 -0.01 -17.71
CA LEU A 6 -1.36 1.44 -17.89
C LEU A 6 -2.07 1.77 -19.21
N SER A 7 -1.81 1.01 -20.27
CA SER A 7 -2.45 1.11 -21.60
C SER A 7 -3.97 1.02 -21.57
N LYS A 8 -4.54 0.39 -20.53
CA LYS A 8 -5.99 0.21 -20.36
C LYS A 8 -6.65 1.33 -19.56
N HIS A 9 -5.88 2.32 -19.10
CA HIS A 9 -6.42 3.45 -18.35
C HIS A 9 -6.90 4.56 -19.28
N ILE A 10 -7.93 5.28 -18.84
CA ILE A 10 -8.48 6.44 -19.55
C ILE A 10 -8.03 7.70 -18.81
N LYS A 11 -7.28 8.57 -19.51
CA LYS A 11 -6.84 9.85 -18.94
C LYS A 11 -7.94 10.90 -19.09
N LYS A 12 -8.34 11.53 -17.97
CA LYS A 12 -9.21 12.71 -17.95
C LYS A 12 -8.61 13.75 -17.02
N GLY A 13 -8.24 14.91 -17.58
CA GLY A 13 -7.46 15.92 -16.86
C GLY A 13 -6.15 15.33 -16.32
N ASP A 14 -5.95 15.47 -15.01
CA ASP A 14 -4.76 15.00 -14.29
C ASP A 14 -4.94 13.60 -13.68
N THR A 15 -6.03 12.90 -13.98
CA THR A 15 -6.34 11.57 -13.42
C THR A 15 -6.35 10.48 -14.49
N LEU A 16 -5.80 9.32 -14.14
CA LEU A 16 -5.89 8.08 -14.91
C LEU A 16 -6.91 7.16 -14.25
N TYR A 17 -8.01 6.88 -14.95
CA TYR A 17 -9.06 6.00 -14.48
C TYR A 17 -8.85 4.58 -15.00
N THR A 18 -9.08 3.58 -14.14
CA THR A 18 -9.18 2.18 -14.59
C THR A 18 -10.55 1.96 -15.27
N PRO A 19 -10.72 0.88 -16.05
CA PRO A 19 -12.04 0.52 -16.59
C PRO A 19 -13.15 0.38 -15.52
N TYR A 20 -12.78 0.13 -14.25
CA TYR A 20 -13.71 -0.05 -13.13
C TYR A 20 -13.95 1.23 -12.33
N THR A 21 -13.14 2.28 -12.52
CA THR A 21 -13.21 3.52 -11.73
C THR A 21 -13.56 4.74 -12.56
N ASP A 22 -13.70 4.61 -13.88
CA ASP A 22 -14.15 5.71 -14.74
C ASP A 22 -15.55 6.22 -14.32
N PRO A 23 -15.68 7.50 -13.91
CA PRO A 23 -16.95 8.07 -13.47
C PRO A 23 -18.00 8.21 -14.58
N GLU A 24 -17.61 8.13 -15.85
CA GLU A 24 -18.54 8.12 -16.99
C GLU A 24 -18.78 6.71 -17.53
N GLY A 25 -18.09 5.71 -16.98
CA GLY A 25 -18.16 4.30 -17.36
C GLY A 25 -18.74 3.43 -16.26
N LEU A 26 -18.19 2.23 -16.12
CA LEU A 26 -18.64 1.23 -15.16
C LEU A 26 -18.55 1.72 -13.70
N GLY A 27 -17.61 2.62 -13.40
CA GLY A 27 -17.43 3.20 -12.06
C GLY A 27 -18.64 4.01 -11.57
N SER A 28 -19.51 4.51 -12.47
CA SER A 28 -20.76 5.19 -12.10
C SER A 28 -21.85 4.25 -11.60
N ALA A 29 -21.80 2.98 -12.01
CA ALA A 29 -22.82 1.97 -11.70
C ALA A 29 -22.36 0.97 -10.63
N LEU A 30 -21.05 0.88 -10.38
CA LEU A 30 -20.50 -0.05 -9.39
C LEU A 30 -20.56 0.54 -7.98
N SER A 31 -21.03 -0.29 -7.05
CA SER A 31 -20.87 -0.06 -5.61
C SER A 31 -19.82 -1.03 -5.06
N LEU A 32 -18.76 -0.48 -4.49
CA LEU A 32 -17.68 -1.29 -3.92
C LEU A 32 -18.04 -1.76 -2.51
N SER A 33 -17.91 -3.06 -2.27
CA SER A 33 -18.07 -3.67 -0.95
C SER A 33 -17.01 -4.76 -0.74
N SER A 34 -16.44 -4.81 0.47
CA SER A 34 -15.51 -5.85 0.89
C SER A 34 -16.26 -7.00 1.54
N TRP A 35 -15.97 -8.25 1.12
CA TRP A 35 -16.48 -9.46 1.77
C TRP A 35 -16.10 -9.49 3.25
N SER A 36 -14.80 -9.46 3.56
CA SER A 36 -14.32 -9.61 4.94
C SER A 36 -14.88 -8.50 5.84
N GLN A 37 -14.79 -7.25 5.40
CA GLN A 37 -15.15 -6.12 6.27
C GLN A 37 -16.66 -5.92 6.41
N ASN A 38 -17.44 -6.14 5.34
CA ASN A 38 -18.86 -5.75 5.32
C ASN A 38 -19.84 -6.93 5.40
N TRP A 39 -19.44 -8.15 5.03
CA TRP A 39 -20.37 -9.27 4.86
C TRP A 39 -20.06 -10.45 5.75
N LEU A 40 -18.77 -10.75 5.96
CA LEU A 40 -18.38 -11.93 6.72
C LEU A 40 -19.00 -11.99 8.13
N PRO A 41 -19.00 -10.91 8.94
CA PRO A 41 -19.60 -10.96 10.28
C PRO A 41 -21.08 -11.36 10.30
N GLU A 42 -21.86 -10.99 9.27
CA GLU A 42 -23.29 -11.32 9.16
C GLU A 42 -23.52 -12.83 9.08
N PHE A 43 -22.54 -13.58 8.58
CA PHE A 43 -22.66 -14.99 8.21
C PHE A 43 -21.70 -15.92 8.96
N LEU A 44 -20.95 -15.39 9.93
CA LEU A 44 -20.03 -16.19 10.75
C LEU A 44 -20.72 -17.38 11.42
N TRP A 45 -21.98 -17.22 11.86
CA TRP A 45 -22.77 -18.30 12.46
C TRP A 45 -23.00 -19.48 11.50
N ILE A 46 -23.18 -19.22 10.19
CA ILE A 46 -23.27 -20.27 9.16
C ILE A 46 -21.91 -20.92 8.96
N GLY A 47 -20.86 -20.09 8.89
CA GLY A 47 -19.47 -20.56 8.76
C GLY A 47 -19.06 -21.50 9.90
N LEU A 48 -19.40 -21.15 11.14
CA LEU A 48 -19.20 -21.96 12.35
C LEU A 48 -19.84 -23.33 12.24
N ILE A 49 -21.12 -23.39 11.82
CA ILE A 49 -21.85 -24.66 11.65
C ILE A 49 -21.18 -25.54 10.59
N ILE A 50 -20.81 -24.96 9.45
CA ILE A 50 -20.18 -25.70 8.35
C ILE A 50 -18.79 -26.18 8.75
N HIS A 51 -18.00 -25.34 9.42
CA HIS A 51 -16.66 -25.66 9.88
C HIS A 51 -16.67 -26.79 10.93
N LYS A 52 -17.50 -26.68 11.97
CA LYS A 52 -17.54 -27.65 13.08
C LYS A 52 -18.01 -29.04 12.67
N TYR A 53 -19.04 -29.13 11.83
CA TYR A 53 -19.55 -30.43 11.38
C TYR A 53 -18.86 -30.97 10.14
N GLY A 54 -17.98 -30.16 9.54
CA GLY A 54 -17.45 -30.40 8.21
C GLY A 54 -18.50 -30.18 7.11
N ARG A 55 -18.01 -29.96 5.89
CA ARG A 55 -18.80 -29.46 4.76
C ARG A 55 -20.12 -30.20 4.53
N LYS A 56 -20.09 -31.54 4.40
CA LYS A 56 -21.28 -32.32 4.02
C LYS A 56 -22.39 -32.25 5.07
N ILE A 57 -22.05 -32.56 6.32
CA ILE A 57 -23.02 -32.58 7.43
C ILE A 57 -23.45 -31.14 7.77
N GLY A 58 -22.53 -30.19 7.73
CA GLY A 58 -22.82 -28.78 7.96
C GLY A 58 -23.82 -28.21 6.96
N LEU A 59 -23.62 -28.45 5.65
CA LEU A 59 -24.56 -28.01 4.61
C LEU A 59 -25.94 -28.68 4.74
N GLU A 60 -25.98 -29.96 5.12
CA GLU A 60 -27.24 -30.68 5.37
C GLU A 60 -28.00 -30.09 6.57
N ARG A 61 -27.32 -29.84 7.70
CA ARG A 61 -27.92 -29.19 8.87
C ARG A 61 -28.44 -27.79 8.55
N ILE A 62 -27.66 -27.00 7.82
CA ILE A 62 -28.09 -25.66 7.36
C ILE A 62 -29.33 -25.76 6.46
N TYR A 63 -29.39 -26.72 5.54
CA TYR A 63 -30.58 -26.91 4.69
C TYR A 63 -31.84 -27.20 5.53
N HIS A 64 -31.75 -28.07 6.54
CA HIS A 64 -32.87 -28.35 7.43
C HIS A 64 -33.30 -27.13 8.27
N ILE A 65 -32.34 -26.35 8.75
CA ILE A 65 -32.59 -25.07 9.41
C ILE A 65 -33.37 -24.14 8.48
N ILE A 66 -32.90 -23.95 7.24
CA ILE A 66 -33.54 -23.08 6.25
C ILE A 66 -34.99 -23.52 6.00
N ASP A 67 -35.22 -24.82 5.78
CA ASP A 67 -36.54 -25.35 5.46
C ASP A 67 -37.55 -25.12 6.61
N GLU A 68 -37.12 -25.38 7.86
CA GLU A 68 -37.97 -25.15 9.02
C GLU A 68 -38.20 -23.65 9.27
N LEU A 69 -37.16 -22.80 9.22
CA LEU A 69 -37.32 -21.35 9.36
C LEU A 69 -38.29 -20.77 8.33
N ASN A 70 -38.28 -21.30 7.11
CA ASN A 70 -39.19 -20.87 6.06
C ASN A 70 -40.65 -21.20 6.36
N SER A 71 -40.93 -22.36 6.99
CA SER A 71 -42.29 -22.72 7.43
C SER A 71 -42.88 -21.75 8.46
N TRP A 72 -42.02 -21.00 9.17
CA TRP A 72 -42.38 -19.97 10.15
C TRP A 72 -42.27 -18.54 9.59
N SER A 73 -41.97 -18.36 8.31
CA SER A 73 -41.79 -17.04 7.66
C SER A 73 -40.72 -16.15 8.33
N ILE A 74 -39.67 -16.76 8.89
CA ILE A 74 -38.52 -16.09 9.54
C ILE A 74 -37.18 -16.50 8.92
N CYS A 75 -37.21 -16.95 7.65
CA CYS A 75 -36.04 -17.40 6.90
C CYS A 75 -35.18 -16.22 6.42
N VAL A 76 -34.28 -15.76 7.29
CA VAL A 76 -33.29 -14.71 7.00
C VAL A 76 -31.88 -15.18 7.39
N PRO A 77 -30.86 -14.94 6.56
CA PRO A 77 -29.51 -15.39 6.87
C PRO A 77 -28.64 -14.36 7.64
N GLN A 78 -28.85 -13.06 7.42
CA GLN A 78 -28.03 -12.02 8.03
C GLN A 78 -28.28 -11.97 9.54
N PHE A 79 -27.22 -12.00 10.34
CA PHE A 79 -27.35 -11.85 11.79
C PHE A 79 -28.07 -10.55 12.16
N SER A 80 -27.73 -9.44 11.50
CA SER A 80 -28.42 -8.15 11.72
C SER A 80 -29.93 -8.21 11.46
N LYS A 81 -30.38 -8.99 10.47
CA LYS A 81 -31.82 -9.17 10.19
C LYS A 81 -32.49 -10.11 11.19
N ILE A 82 -31.74 -11.04 11.78
CA ILE A 82 -32.23 -11.85 12.90
C ILE A 82 -32.45 -10.93 14.11
N LEU A 83 -31.56 -9.97 14.38
CA LEU A 83 -31.71 -8.98 15.46
C LEU A 83 -32.99 -8.14 15.32
N ASP A 84 -33.34 -7.76 14.10
CA ASP A 84 -34.53 -6.97 13.76
C ASP A 84 -35.85 -7.72 13.99
N LEU A 85 -35.82 -9.05 14.17
CA LEU A 85 -37.02 -9.83 14.47
C LEU A 85 -37.52 -9.54 15.89
N GLU A 86 -38.84 -9.63 16.08
CA GLU A 86 -39.45 -9.59 17.41
C GLU A 86 -38.87 -10.70 18.30
N ARG A 87 -38.76 -10.44 19.61
CA ARG A 87 -38.13 -11.35 20.58
C ARG A 87 -38.63 -12.80 20.47
N GLU A 88 -39.94 -13.00 20.39
CA GLU A 88 -40.54 -14.35 20.25
C GLU A 88 -40.09 -15.07 18.97
N LYS A 89 -39.94 -14.32 17.86
CA LYS A 89 -39.43 -14.85 16.58
C LYS A 89 -37.93 -15.13 16.64
N ARG A 90 -37.14 -14.32 17.35
CA ARG A 90 -35.72 -14.61 17.63
C ARG A 90 -35.54 -15.86 18.47
N GLU A 91 -36.33 -16.01 19.54
CA GLU A 91 -36.32 -17.19 20.39
C GLU A 91 -36.70 -18.44 19.58
N ARG A 92 -37.71 -18.31 18.72
CA ARG A 92 -38.07 -19.37 17.77
C ARG A 92 -36.93 -19.69 16.80
N PHE A 93 -36.30 -18.68 16.21
CA PHE A 93 -35.19 -18.82 15.27
C PHE A 93 -34.06 -19.67 15.88
N TRP A 94 -33.55 -19.24 17.03
CA TRP A 94 -32.44 -19.94 17.69
C TRP A 94 -32.85 -21.30 18.27
N SER A 95 -34.12 -21.47 18.68
CA SER A 95 -34.64 -22.79 19.04
C SER A 95 -34.64 -23.78 17.86
N ILE A 96 -34.91 -23.31 16.64
CA ILE A 96 -34.87 -24.14 15.43
C ILE A 96 -33.42 -24.50 15.10
N VAL A 97 -32.49 -23.55 15.19
CA VAL A 97 -31.06 -23.83 15.00
C VAL A 97 -30.59 -24.93 15.95
N LEU A 98 -30.94 -24.85 17.23
CA LEU A 98 -30.56 -25.86 18.25
C LEU A 98 -31.19 -27.25 18.05
N LYS A 99 -32.24 -27.38 17.23
CA LYS A 99 -32.74 -28.73 16.86
C LYS A 99 -31.77 -29.49 15.97
N TYR A 100 -30.97 -28.77 15.21
CA TYR A 100 -30.06 -29.35 14.20
C TYR A 100 -28.59 -29.11 14.51
N VAL A 101 -28.26 -28.32 15.54
CA VAL A 101 -26.90 -27.89 15.88
C VAL A 101 -26.72 -27.95 17.40
N ASP A 102 -25.61 -28.53 17.83
CA ASP A 102 -25.20 -28.62 19.23
C ASP A 102 -24.83 -27.22 19.74
N ARG A 103 -25.09 -26.96 21.03
CA ARG A 103 -24.92 -25.63 21.63
C ARG A 103 -23.49 -25.09 21.46
N ASP A 104 -22.50 -25.96 21.64
CA ASP A 104 -21.07 -25.62 21.62
C ASP A 104 -20.59 -25.10 20.26
N VAL A 105 -21.30 -25.40 19.17
CA VAL A 105 -20.94 -24.98 17.81
C VAL A 105 -20.97 -23.46 17.62
N LEU A 106 -21.92 -22.77 18.27
CA LEU A 106 -22.05 -21.32 18.19
C LEU A 106 -21.63 -20.61 19.48
N ALA A 107 -21.23 -21.36 20.51
CA ALA A 107 -20.81 -20.81 21.80
C ALA A 107 -19.59 -19.88 21.66
N SER A 108 -18.65 -20.17 20.76
CA SER A 108 -17.50 -19.30 20.52
C SER A 108 -17.92 -17.89 20.07
N PHE A 109 -19.03 -17.76 19.34
CA PHE A 109 -19.52 -16.47 18.86
C PHE A 109 -20.16 -15.61 19.96
N THR A 110 -20.52 -16.18 21.12
CA THR A 110 -21.05 -15.40 22.26
C THR A 110 -20.00 -14.51 22.91
N ILE A 111 -18.71 -14.70 22.58
CA ILE A 111 -17.62 -13.80 23.01
C ILE A 111 -17.80 -12.40 22.43
N VAL A 112 -18.25 -12.32 21.18
CA VAL A 112 -18.39 -11.05 20.46
C VAL A 112 -19.83 -10.62 20.27
N VAL A 113 -20.79 -11.55 20.38
CA VAL A 113 -22.22 -11.27 20.47
C VAL A 113 -22.68 -11.38 21.92
N THR A 114 -22.41 -10.33 22.68
CA THR A 114 -22.74 -10.21 24.10
C THR A 114 -24.22 -9.81 24.33
N PRO A 115 -24.74 -9.87 25.57
CA PRO A 115 -26.17 -9.60 25.84
C PRO A 115 -26.65 -8.19 25.45
N ASP A 116 -25.76 -7.19 25.36
CA ASP A 116 -26.06 -5.85 24.84
C ASP A 116 -26.33 -5.84 23.33
N ILE A 117 -25.89 -6.87 22.61
CA ILE A 117 -26.11 -7.05 21.17
C ILE A 117 -27.32 -7.96 20.94
N ASP A 118 -27.33 -9.16 21.54
CA ASP A 118 -28.44 -10.10 21.45
C ASP A 118 -28.53 -10.97 22.72
N ASP A 119 -29.39 -10.55 23.65
CA ASP A 119 -29.68 -11.30 24.88
C ASP A 119 -30.25 -12.70 24.60
N VAL A 120 -31.06 -12.85 23.55
CA VAL A 120 -31.67 -14.12 23.18
C VAL A 120 -30.60 -15.09 22.66
N PHE A 121 -29.81 -14.70 21.66
CA PHE A 121 -28.71 -15.53 21.14
C PHE A 121 -27.77 -15.95 22.27
N TYR A 122 -27.31 -15.00 23.08
CA TYR A 122 -26.40 -15.27 24.18
C TYR A 122 -26.97 -16.32 25.14
N ASN A 123 -28.24 -16.20 25.55
CA ASN A 123 -28.88 -17.15 26.47
C ASN A 123 -29.04 -18.56 25.88
N PHE A 124 -29.15 -18.72 24.56
CA PHE A 124 -29.26 -20.03 23.92
C PHE A 124 -27.91 -20.76 23.82
N PHE A 125 -26.83 -20.01 23.58
CA PHE A 125 -25.54 -20.58 23.19
C PHE A 125 -24.43 -20.46 24.24
N PHE A 126 -24.48 -19.48 25.14
CA PHE A 126 -23.45 -19.31 26.15
C PHE A 126 -23.44 -20.48 27.14
N ASP A 127 -22.23 -20.93 27.48
CA ASP A 127 -21.99 -21.95 28.49
C ASP A 127 -20.87 -21.47 29.43
N TYR A 128 -21.07 -21.55 30.74
CA TYR A 128 -20.06 -21.15 31.73
C TYR A 128 -18.79 -22.01 31.70
N SER A 129 -18.85 -23.18 31.05
CA SER A 129 -17.71 -24.08 30.88
C SER A 129 -16.83 -23.75 29.67
N ILE A 130 -17.18 -22.76 28.84
CA ILE A 130 -16.36 -22.39 27.68
C ILE A 130 -14.97 -21.91 28.12
N ASN A 131 -13.95 -22.37 27.41
CA ASN A 131 -12.63 -21.79 27.47
C ASN A 131 -12.58 -20.58 26.52
N ILE A 132 -12.33 -19.39 27.07
CA ILE A 132 -12.30 -18.13 26.33
C ILE A 132 -11.18 -18.15 25.27
N ASP A 133 -9.97 -18.59 25.63
CA ASP A 133 -8.82 -18.57 24.72
C ASP A 133 -9.01 -19.55 23.54
N GLU A 134 -9.56 -20.73 23.81
CA GLU A 134 -9.90 -21.72 22.77
C GLU A 134 -10.99 -21.18 21.83
N SER A 135 -12.00 -20.51 22.40
CA SER A 135 -13.10 -19.92 21.64
C SER A 135 -12.64 -18.74 20.77
N ILE A 136 -11.72 -17.90 21.25
CA ILE A 136 -11.08 -16.85 20.45
C ILE A 136 -10.27 -17.48 19.31
N SER A 137 -9.48 -18.52 19.61
CA SER A 137 -8.68 -19.24 18.62
C SER A 137 -9.54 -19.88 17.52
N GLU A 138 -10.71 -20.39 17.90
CA GLU A 138 -11.69 -20.93 16.97
C GLU A 138 -12.26 -19.85 16.03
N LEU A 139 -12.68 -18.70 16.58
CA LEU A 139 -13.13 -17.56 15.77
C LEU A 139 -12.05 -17.12 14.78
N PHE A 140 -10.78 -17.07 15.20
CA PHE A 140 -9.67 -16.70 14.33
C PHE A 140 -9.48 -17.69 13.18
N THR A 141 -9.57 -18.98 13.48
CA THR A 141 -9.42 -20.06 12.51
C THR A 141 -10.49 -19.92 11.42
N ILE A 142 -11.75 -19.75 11.83
CA ILE A 142 -12.85 -19.62 10.89
C ILE A 142 -12.72 -18.34 10.09
N ILE A 143 -12.48 -17.19 10.72
CA ILE A 143 -12.28 -15.91 10.02
C ILE A 143 -11.16 -16.03 8.99
N LYS A 144 -10.06 -16.72 9.32
CA LYS A 144 -8.95 -16.95 8.39
C LYS A 144 -9.39 -17.80 7.19
N GLU A 145 -10.12 -18.89 7.42
CA GLU A 145 -10.63 -19.81 6.39
C GLU A 145 -11.69 -19.19 5.47
N CYS A 146 -12.32 -18.10 5.89
CA CYS A 146 -13.30 -17.37 5.07
C CYS A 146 -12.95 -15.89 4.86
N SER A 147 -11.69 -15.49 5.07
CA SER A 147 -11.24 -14.10 4.93
C SER A 147 -11.27 -13.63 3.48
N LYS A 148 -11.00 -14.52 2.52
CA LYS A 148 -11.04 -14.21 1.09
C LYS A 148 -12.35 -14.68 0.51
N PHE A 149 -12.87 -13.86 -0.40
CA PHE A 149 -14.13 -14.16 -1.07
C PHE A 149 -14.09 -15.45 -1.92
N HIS A 150 -12.89 -15.90 -2.33
CA HIS A 150 -12.71 -17.07 -3.17
C HIS A 150 -12.36 -18.35 -2.39
N ASP A 151 -12.30 -18.27 -1.06
CA ASP A 151 -12.03 -19.45 -0.23
C ASP A 151 -13.17 -20.47 -0.33
N GLU A 152 -12.84 -21.73 -0.04
CA GLU A 152 -13.76 -22.86 -0.15
C GLU A 152 -14.91 -22.72 0.85
N LEU A 153 -14.61 -22.43 2.12
CA LEU A 153 -15.62 -22.20 3.16
C LEU A 153 -16.49 -20.98 2.84
N THR A 154 -15.91 -19.88 2.35
CA THR A 154 -16.69 -18.72 1.88
C THR A 154 -17.68 -19.12 0.79
N THR A 155 -17.28 -20.00 -0.12
CA THR A 155 -18.17 -20.45 -1.20
C THR A 155 -19.29 -21.34 -0.68
N ASP A 156 -19.02 -22.19 0.31
CA ASP A 156 -20.04 -22.99 0.99
C ASP A 156 -21.03 -22.11 1.76
N ILE A 157 -20.55 -21.04 2.40
CA ILE A 157 -21.41 -20.01 3.01
C ILE A 157 -22.28 -19.36 1.92
N CYS A 158 -21.71 -18.87 0.81
CA CYS A 158 -22.50 -18.30 -0.29
C CYS A 158 -23.57 -19.27 -0.82
N PHE A 159 -23.24 -20.56 -0.95
CA PHE A 159 -24.19 -21.59 -1.37
C PHE A 159 -25.38 -21.70 -0.40
N ALA A 160 -25.12 -21.71 0.92
CA ALA A 160 -26.19 -21.69 1.91
C ALA A 160 -27.05 -20.42 1.80
N LEU A 161 -26.41 -19.26 1.61
CA LEU A 161 -27.08 -17.96 1.48
C LEU A 161 -27.99 -17.90 0.24
N ASP A 162 -27.55 -18.42 -0.90
CA ASP A 162 -28.39 -18.53 -2.08
C ASP A 162 -29.66 -19.35 -1.78
N TRP A 163 -29.54 -20.44 -1.00
CA TRP A 163 -30.69 -21.24 -0.58
C TRP A 163 -31.64 -20.51 0.39
N PHE A 164 -31.12 -19.68 1.30
CA PHE A 164 -31.95 -18.78 2.11
C PHE A 164 -32.79 -17.86 1.20
N TYR A 165 -32.18 -17.30 0.16
CA TYR A 165 -32.87 -16.42 -0.79
C TYR A 165 -33.86 -17.15 -1.70
N VAL A 166 -33.56 -18.38 -2.12
CA VAL A 166 -34.52 -19.21 -2.86
C VAL A 166 -35.74 -19.52 -1.99
N LYS A 167 -35.52 -19.98 -0.75
CA LYS A 167 -36.61 -20.43 0.13
C LYS A 167 -37.49 -19.29 0.60
N SER A 168 -36.89 -18.13 0.93
CA SER A 168 -37.63 -16.91 1.27
C SER A 168 -38.32 -16.23 0.09
N GLY A 169 -38.15 -16.75 -1.14
CA GLY A 169 -38.75 -16.19 -2.36
C GLY A 169 -38.08 -14.89 -2.84
N ARG A 170 -36.88 -14.57 -2.37
CA ARG A 170 -36.10 -13.39 -2.81
C ARG A 170 -35.27 -13.62 -4.06
N LEU A 171 -34.94 -14.88 -4.36
CA LEU A 171 -34.30 -15.29 -5.62
C LEU A 171 -35.29 -16.06 -6.49
N HIS A 172 -35.65 -15.48 -7.64
CA HIS A 172 -36.42 -16.14 -8.69
C HIS A 172 -35.51 -16.49 -9.86
N ILE A 173 -35.49 -17.76 -10.25
CA ILE A 173 -34.64 -18.25 -11.33
C ILE A 173 -35.49 -18.46 -12.57
N SER A 174 -35.08 -17.82 -13.68
CA SER A 174 -35.74 -17.99 -14.98
C SER A 174 -35.53 -19.41 -15.52
N SER A 175 -36.54 -19.96 -16.18
CA SER A 175 -36.46 -21.26 -16.87
C SER A 175 -35.46 -21.28 -18.03
N GLY A 176 -34.98 -20.11 -18.50
CA GLY A 176 -33.95 -20.00 -19.52
C GLY A 176 -32.51 -20.06 -19.00
N VAL A 177 -32.30 -20.28 -17.69
CA VAL A 177 -30.97 -20.37 -17.08
C VAL A 177 -30.73 -21.81 -16.61
N ASP A 178 -29.76 -22.50 -17.20
CA ASP A 178 -29.49 -23.90 -16.87
C ASP A 178 -28.46 -24.06 -15.74
N LEU A 179 -27.45 -23.19 -15.70
CA LEU A 179 -26.26 -23.43 -14.88
C LEU A 179 -26.49 -23.20 -13.38
N LEU A 180 -27.21 -22.15 -13.00
CA LEU A 180 -27.49 -21.84 -11.59
C LEU A 180 -28.37 -22.91 -10.93
N PRO A 181 -29.50 -23.37 -11.51
CA PRO A 181 -30.26 -24.50 -10.97
C PRO A 181 -29.44 -25.77 -10.80
N GLN A 182 -28.57 -26.09 -11.77
CA GLN A 182 -27.68 -27.25 -11.69
C GLN A 182 -26.68 -27.10 -10.52
N ALA A 183 -26.04 -25.93 -10.40
CA ALA A 183 -25.16 -25.64 -9.28
C ALA A 183 -25.89 -25.78 -7.95
N LEU A 184 -27.06 -25.15 -7.78
CA LEU A 184 -27.82 -25.20 -6.52
C LEU A 184 -28.24 -26.62 -6.12
N THR A 185 -28.59 -27.47 -7.09
CA THR A 185 -29.09 -28.84 -6.84
C THR A 185 -28.00 -29.92 -6.77
N ALA A 186 -26.78 -29.60 -7.21
CA ALA A 186 -25.70 -30.59 -7.32
C ALA A 186 -24.42 -30.21 -6.55
N TYR A 187 -24.19 -28.95 -6.22
CA TYR A 187 -22.95 -28.47 -5.58
C TYR A 187 -22.56 -29.23 -4.31
N TYR A 188 -23.51 -29.51 -3.42
CA TYR A 188 -23.25 -30.22 -2.16
C TYR A 188 -22.82 -31.69 -2.34
N LYS A 189 -22.94 -32.25 -3.56
CA LYS A 189 -22.61 -33.65 -3.88
C LYS A 189 -21.15 -33.85 -4.30
N TYR A 190 -20.44 -32.78 -4.63
CA TYR A 190 -19.07 -32.79 -5.16
C TYR A 190 -18.11 -32.17 -4.15
N ASP A 191 -16.84 -32.57 -4.17
CA ASP A 191 -15.77 -31.95 -3.39
C ASP A 191 -15.19 -30.75 -4.14
N HIS A 192 -14.63 -29.77 -3.41
CA HIS A 192 -14.07 -28.54 -4.00
C HIS A 192 -12.95 -28.80 -5.02
N SER A 193 -12.29 -29.95 -4.93
CA SER A 193 -11.25 -30.41 -5.85
C SER A 193 -11.80 -30.94 -7.18
N ASP A 194 -13.09 -31.29 -7.26
CA ASP A 194 -13.70 -31.83 -8.47
C ASP A 194 -13.71 -30.82 -9.62
N GLU A 195 -13.52 -31.29 -10.86
CA GLU A 195 -13.43 -30.42 -12.03
C GLU A 195 -14.68 -29.55 -12.23
N ILE A 196 -15.86 -30.11 -11.95
CA ILE A 196 -17.16 -29.42 -12.05
C ILE A 196 -17.24 -28.19 -11.12
N MET A 197 -16.49 -28.18 -10.02
CA MET A 197 -16.44 -27.05 -9.08
C MET A 197 -15.73 -25.83 -9.64
N ARG A 198 -14.97 -25.96 -10.74
CA ARG A 198 -14.47 -24.80 -11.49
C ARG A 198 -15.60 -23.98 -12.10
N THR A 199 -16.75 -24.62 -12.35
CA THR A 199 -17.94 -23.99 -12.91
C THR A 199 -18.94 -23.56 -11.82
N TYR A 200 -19.20 -24.42 -10.83
CA TYR A 200 -20.21 -24.10 -9.81
C TYR A 200 -19.79 -22.99 -8.84
N ARG A 201 -18.54 -22.98 -8.37
CA ARG A 201 -18.07 -22.00 -7.38
C ARG A 201 -18.20 -20.55 -7.84
N PRO A 202 -17.79 -20.18 -9.08
CA PRO A 202 -18.00 -18.82 -9.58
C PRO A 202 -19.48 -18.43 -9.66
N VAL A 203 -20.36 -19.34 -10.11
CA VAL A 203 -21.79 -19.07 -10.29
C VAL A 203 -22.47 -18.78 -8.96
N ILE A 204 -22.21 -19.62 -7.95
CA ILE A 204 -22.72 -19.43 -6.58
C ILE A 204 -22.28 -18.07 -6.03
N ARG A 205 -20.97 -17.79 -6.04
CA ARG A 205 -20.44 -16.51 -5.52
C ARG A 205 -21.00 -15.30 -6.25
N SER A 206 -21.14 -15.37 -7.59
CA SER A 206 -21.72 -14.27 -8.37
C SER A 206 -23.21 -14.04 -8.08
N THR A 207 -23.95 -15.12 -7.78
CA THR A 207 -25.37 -15.05 -7.42
C THR A 207 -25.52 -14.34 -6.08
N PHE A 208 -24.74 -14.76 -5.09
CA PHE A 208 -24.65 -14.08 -3.80
C PHE A 208 -24.30 -12.58 -3.95
N GLN A 209 -23.29 -12.23 -4.75
CA GLN A 209 -22.88 -10.84 -4.96
C GLN A 209 -24.01 -9.95 -5.50
N GLY A 210 -24.82 -10.47 -6.43
CA GLY A 210 -25.97 -9.74 -6.98
C GLY A 210 -27.12 -9.55 -5.98
N LEU A 211 -27.28 -10.48 -5.03
CA LEU A 211 -28.36 -10.45 -4.04
C LEU A 211 -28.00 -9.60 -2.81
N CYS A 212 -26.75 -9.66 -2.35
CA CYS A 212 -26.37 -8.95 -1.12
C CYS A 212 -26.35 -7.44 -1.26
N SER A 213 -26.11 -6.87 -2.45
CA SER A 213 -26.18 -5.42 -2.65
C SER A 213 -27.55 -4.80 -2.34
N ILE A 214 -28.60 -5.61 -2.19
CA ILE A 214 -29.99 -5.19 -2.00
C ILE A 214 -30.31 -4.92 -0.51
N ASP A 215 -29.56 -5.51 0.44
CA ASP A 215 -30.00 -5.63 1.83
C ASP A 215 -28.82 -5.65 2.83
N SER A 216 -28.43 -4.50 3.40
CA SER A 216 -27.80 -4.41 4.74
C SER A 216 -27.33 -3.00 5.08
N SER A 217 -27.44 -2.63 6.37
CA SER A 217 -26.56 -1.61 6.96
C SER A 217 -25.19 -2.22 7.24
N LYS A 218 -24.11 -1.44 7.20
CA LYS A 218 -22.76 -1.92 7.54
C LYS A 218 -22.46 -1.84 9.05
N GLU A 219 -23.47 -1.53 9.87
CA GLU A 219 -23.27 -1.19 11.28
C GLU A 219 -23.02 -2.42 12.16
N PHE A 220 -23.72 -3.52 11.92
CA PHE A 220 -23.47 -4.77 12.66
C PHE A 220 -22.05 -5.30 12.39
N SER A 221 -21.62 -5.33 11.12
CA SER A 221 -20.26 -5.75 10.78
C SER A 221 -19.19 -4.87 11.44
N LYS A 222 -19.37 -3.54 11.47
CA LYS A 222 -18.46 -2.63 12.19
C LYS A 222 -18.42 -2.95 13.69
N LEU A 223 -19.58 -3.19 14.30
CA LEU A 223 -19.69 -3.52 15.72
C LEU A 223 -18.95 -4.81 16.06
N ILE A 224 -19.18 -5.88 15.29
CA ILE A 224 -18.51 -7.17 15.51
C ILE A 224 -17.00 -7.07 15.29
N TRP A 225 -16.54 -6.34 14.28
CA TRP A 225 -15.11 -6.10 14.09
C TRP A 225 -14.49 -5.28 15.23
N GLY A 226 -15.25 -4.33 15.81
CA GLY A 226 -14.85 -3.61 17.01
C GLY A 226 -14.64 -4.56 18.19
N ARG A 227 -15.61 -5.44 18.47
CA ARG A 227 -15.51 -6.46 19.53
C ARG A 227 -14.37 -7.44 19.30
N LEU A 228 -14.19 -7.92 18.07
CA LEU A 228 -13.08 -8.80 17.70
C LEU A 228 -11.71 -8.14 17.92
N GLY A 229 -11.60 -6.83 17.70
CA GLY A 229 -10.38 -6.07 18.00
C GLY A 229 -10.14 -5.82 19.49
N GLU A 230 -11.17 -5.90 20.34
CA GLU A 230 -11.04 -5.74 21.80
C GLU A 230 -10.57 -7.02 22.49
N VAL A 231 -10.92 -8.19 21.93
CA VAL A 231 -10.67 -9.50 22.57
C VAL A 231 -9.28 -10.07 22.26
N SER A 232 -8.48 -9.38 21.44
CA SER A 232 -7.13 -9.83 21.11
C SER A 232 -6.13 -8.74 20.79
N GLU A 233 -4.85 -9.06 20.94
CA GLU A 233 -3.77 -8.16 20.61
C GLU A 233 -3.40 -8.21 19.13
N CYS A 234 -2.74 -7.15 18.66
CA CYS A 234 -2.15 -7.15 17.33
C CYS A 234 -0.94 -8.09 17.30
N ASN A 235 -0.72 -8.75 16.16
CA ASN A 235 0.49 -9.51 15.88
C ASN A 235 1.19 -8.89 14.65
N PRO A 236 2.02 -7.84 14.83
CA PRO A 236 2.65 -7.14 13.72
C PRO A 236 3.71 -8.01 13.03
N LEU A 237 3.68 -8.02 11.70
CA LEU A 237 4.70 -8.61 10.86
C LEU A 237 5.71 -7.56 10.40
N ILE A 238 6.98 -7.92 10.46
CA ILE A 238 8.10 -7.10 10.05
C ILE A 238 8.74 -7.71 8.81
N ILE A 239 9.01 -6.88 7.81
CA ILE A 239 9.80 -7.28 6.64
C ILE A 239 11.27 -6.97 6.94
N LEU A 240 12.09 -8.01 6.97
CA LEU A 240 13.54 -7.89 7.13
C LEU A 240 14.24 -8.01 5.77
N TRP A 241 15.17 -7.09 5.54
CA TRP A 241 16.10 -7.15 4.41
C TRP A 241 17.50 -7.27 4.95
N ASP A 242 18.28 -8.17 4.35
CA ASP A 242 19.70 -8.26 4.61
C ASP A 242 20.42 -7.01 4.11
N GLY A 243 21.46 -6.59 4.82
CA GLY A 243 22.37 -5.55 4.36
C GLY A 243 23.22 -6.05 3.20
N SER A 244 23.65 -5.14 2.32
CA SER A 244 24.64 -5.48 1.28
C SER A 244 26.00 -5.80 1.89
N GLU A 245 26.71 -6.80 1.36
CA GLU A 245 28.11 -7.10 1.73
C GLU A 245 29.06 -5.91 1.42
N LYS A 246 30.29 -5.97 1.96
CA LYS A 246 31.32 -4.91 1.87
C LYS A 246 31.41 -4.27 0.48
N MET A 247 31.24 -2.94 0.46
CA MET A 247 31.17 -2.09 -0.72
C MET A 247 32.52 -1.91 -1.42
N LYS A 248 33.00 -2.94 -2.13
CA LYS A 248 34.22 -2.86 -2.96
C LYS A 248 34.17 -1.71 -3.97
N PHE A 249 32.97 -1.36 -4.45
CA PHE A 249 32.78 -0.27 -5.40
C PHE A 249 32.96 1.12 -4.75
N PHE A 250 32.45 1.32 -3.52
CA PHE A 250 32.65 2.58 -2.78
C PHE A 250 34.15 2.89 -2.62
N ASP A 251 34.95 1.92 -2.16
CA ASP A 251 36.40 2.07 -2.00
C ASP A 251 37.10 2.42 -3.32
N LYS A 252 36.65 1.84 -4.43
CA LYS A 252 37.16 2.14 -5.78
C LYS A 252 36.83 3.58 -6.16
N ILE A 253 35.58 4.01 -5.96
CA ILE A 253 35.13 5.36 -6.27
C ILE A 253 35.87 6.42 -5.45
N THR A 254 36.11 6.17 -4.16
CA THR A 254 36.90 7.07 -3.32
C THR A 254 38.28 7.31 -3.93
N LYS A 255 38.97 6.25 -4.38
CA LYS A 255 40.27 6.38 -5.04
C LYS A 255 40.21 7.14 -6.36
N VAL A 256 39.12 7.02 -7.12
CA VAL A 256 38.92 7.80 -8.36
C VAL A 256 38.78 9.28 -8.03
N ILE A 257 38.01 9.65 -7.00
CA ILE A 257 37.86 11.04 -6.56
C ILE A 257 39.22 11.60 -6.11
N ASP A 258 40.01 10.84 -5.35
CA ASP A 258 41.34 11.25 -4.92
C ASP A 258 42.28 11.47 -6.13
N TYR A 259 42.22 10.59 -7.13
CA TYR A 259 42.98 10.74 -8.37
C TYR A 259 42.59 12.01 -9.15
N ILE A 260 41.29 12.26 -9.35
CA ILE A 260 40.80 13.45 -10.05
C ILE A 260 41.27 14.72 -9.35
N ALA A 261 41.18 14.74 -8.00
CA ALA A 261 41.62 15.87 -7.19
C ALA A 261 43.12 16.17 -7.33
N ALA A 262 43.95 15.15 -7.59
CA ALA A 262 45.40 15.28 -7.72
C ALA A 262 45.89 15.60 -9.15
N THR A 263 45.04 15.43 -10.18
CA THR A 263 45.47 15.42 -11.59
C THR A 263 44.92 16.54 -12.46
N ASN A 264 43.96 17.34 -11.97
CA ASN A 264 43.29 18.39 -12.74
C ASN A 264 43.65 19.82 -12.27
N ASP A 265 44.91 20.01 -11.87
CA ASP A 265 45.43 21.30 -11.37
C ASP A 265 45.34 22.44 -12.39
N ASP A 266 45.43 22.11 -13.67
CA ASP A 266 45.32 23.02 -14.81
C ASP A 266 43.91 23.61 -15.00
N LYS A 267 42.86 22.94 -14.50
CA LYS A 267 41.45 23.34 -14.66
C LYS A 267 40.87 24.04 -13.44
N LYS A 268 41.66 24.27 -12.37
CA LYS A 268 41.17 24.81 -11.09
C LYS A 268 40.50 26.19 -11.18
N MET A 269 40.84 26.99 -12.20
CA MET A 269 40.26 28.32 -12.42
C MET A 269 39.16 28.33 -13.48
N ASP A 270 38.79 27.17 -14.04
CA ASP A 270 37.73 27.05 -15.05
C ASP A 270 36.35 26.91 -14.37
N GLU A 271 35.42 27.79 -14.74
CA GLU A 271 34.05 27.79 -14.26
C GLU A 271 33.28 26.51 -14.61
N LYS A 272 33.50 25.96 -15.81
CA LYS A 272 32.93 24.67 -16.22
C LYS A 272 33.43 23.56 -15.31
N TYR A 273 34.72 23.57 -14.98
CA TYR A 273 35.30 22.61 -14.04
C TYR A 273 34.69 22.76 -12.64
N ALA A 274 34.56 23.99 -12.14
CA ALA A 274 33.98 24.27 -10.82
C ALA A 274 32.56 23.71 -10.70
N VAL A 275 31.70 23.91 -11.71
CA VAL A 275 30.33 23.39 -11.69
C VAL A 275 30.27 21.88 -11.85
N ILE A 276 31.01 21.29 -12.81
CA ILE A 276 31.01 19.85 -13.05
C ILE A 276 31.53 19.11 -11.81
N MET A 277 32.66 19.54 -11.26
CA MET A 277 33.24 18.91 -10.08
C MET A 277 32.49 19.24 -8.80
N GLY A 278 31.87 20.42 -8.70
CA GLY A 278 30.98 20.78 -7.59
C GLY A 278 29.78 19.82 -7.49
N LEU A 279 29.08 19.58 -8.61
CA LEU A 279 27.98 18.60 -8.66
C LEU A 279 28.47 17.16 -8.47
N THR A 280 29.61 16.78 -9.06
CA THR A 280 30.21 15.45 -8.88
C THR A 280 30.53 15.18 -7.41
N CYS A 281 31.20 16.12 -6.75
CA CYS A 281 31.53 16.05 -5.33
C CYS A 281 30.27 16.08 -4.44
N TYR A 282 29.22 16.80 -4.82
CA TYR A 282 27.96 16.80 -4.10
C TYR A 282 27.29 15.41 -4.14
N ILE A 283 27.20 14.80 -5.32
CA ILE A 283 26.67 13.44 -5.49
C ILE A 283 27.53 12.43 -4.73
N TYR A 284 28.86 12.52 -4.84
CA TYR A 284 29.78 11.63 -4.12
C TYR A 284 29.66 11.79 -2.59
N LYS A 285 29.51 13.02 -2.08
CA LYS A 285 29.30 13.25 -0.64
C LYS A 285 28.02 12.58 -0.14
N ILE A 286 26.93 12.66 -0.90
CA ILE A 286 25.69 11.97 -0.59
C ILE A 286 25.89 10.44 -0.59
N TYR A 287 26.53 9.91 -1.63
CA TYR A 287 26.85 8.48 -1.72
C TYR A 287 27.69 7.99 -0.54
N ARG A 288 28.68 8.79 -0.14
CA ARG A 288 29.52 8.55 1.04
C ARG A 288 28.71 8.57 2.33
N GLU A 289 27.77 9.51 2.50
CA GLU A 289 26.88 9.52 3.66
C GLU A 289 26.03 8.24 3.73
N ILE A 290 25.46 7.81 2.61
CA ILE A 290 24.70 6.55 2.55
C ILE A 290 25.59 5.37 2.99
N SER A 291 26.78 5.27 2.41
CA SER A 291 27.71 4.15 2.62
C SER A 291 28.31 4.12 4.02
N GLU A 292 28.91 5.23 4.48
CA GLU A 292 29.62 5.30 5.76
C GLU A 292 28.67 5.27 6.96
N LYS A 293 27.46 5.83 6.81
CA LYS A 293 26.45 5.85 7.90
C LYS A 293 25.48 4.69 7.83
N LYS A 294 25.66 3.77 6.88
CA LYS A 294 24.83 2.57 6.69
C LYS A 294 23.33 2.90 6.54
N LEU A 295 23.02 3.87 5.68
CA LEU A 295 21.64 4.34 5.45
C LEU A 295 20.94 3.58 4.33
N GLU A 296 21.56 2.56 3.75
CA GLU A 296 21.14 1.91 2.53
C GLU A 296 19.75 1.25 2.64
N ASN A 297 19.36 0.82 3.84
CA ASN A 297 18.07 0.20 4.13
C ASN A 297 17.07 1.16 4.82
N ASN A 298 17.35 2.46 4.86
CA ASN A 298 16.55 3.45 5.60
C ASN A 298 15.85 4.46 4.69
N ILE A 299 14.85 5.17 5.25
CA ILE A 299 14.13 6.27 4.57
C ILE A 299 15.12 7.30 4.00
N SER A 300 16.11 7.69 4.81
CA SER A 300 17.12 8.66 4.41
C SER A 300 17.91 8.20 3.18
N GLY A 301 18.24 6.91 3.05
CA GLY A 301 18.89 6.36 1.87
C GLY A 301 18.09 6.61 0.59
N ARG A 302 16.77 6.41 0.62
CA ARG A 302 15.87 6.67 -0.53
C ARG A 302 15.79 8.16 -0.88
N ILE A 303 15.68 9.03 0.12
CA ILE A 303 15.65 10.48 -0.08
C ILE A 303 16.97 10.97 -0.68
N LEU A 304 18.09 10.51 -0.13
CA LEU A 304 19.42 10.86 -0.58
C LEU A 304 19.70 10.33 -2.00
N PHE A 305 19.32 9.09 -2.30
CA PHE A 305 19.42 8.52 -3.63
C PHE A 305 18.61 9.32 -4.67
N ARG A 306 17.37 9.71 -4.36
CA ARG A 306 16.57 10.58 -5.24
C ARG A 306 17.29 11.91 -5.52
N THR A 307 17.92 12.50 -4.50
CA THR A 307 18.74 13.70 -4.66
C THR A 307 19.93 13.46 -5.58
N MET A 308 20.63 12.32 -5.46
CA MET A 308 21.71 11.94 -6.38
C MET A 308 21.22 11.87 -7.84
N VAL A 309 20.06 11.24 -8.08
CA VAL A 309 19.45 11.14 -9.41
C VAL A 309 19.15 12.53 -9.98
N GLU A 310 18.52 13.41 -9.19
CA GLU A 310 18.18 14.77 -9.63
C GLU A 310 19.44 15.61 -9.91
N SER A 311 20.47 15.51 -9.07
CA SER A 311 21.75 16.17 -9.27
C SER A 311 22.49 15.68 -10.52
N TYR A 312 22.49 14.36 -10.77
CA TYR A 312 23.06 13.76 -11.98
C TYR A 312 22.37 14.29 -13.24
N ILE A 313 21.03 14.32 -13.24
CA ILE A 313 20.27 14.82 -14.39
C ILE A 313 20.48 16.31 -14.61
N ASN A 314 20.55 17.11 -13.54
CA ASN A 314 20.87 18.53 -13.67
C ASN A 314 22.27 18.72 -14.29
N LEU A 315 23.28 17.93 -13.88
CA LEU A 315 24.61 17.97 -14.48
C LEU A 315 24.58 17.61 -15.98
N LYS A 316 23.99 16.45 -16.33
CA LYS A 316 23.87 15.98 -17.72
C LYS A 316 23.15 17.00 -18.59
N TYR A 317 22.08 17.61 -18.05
CA TYR A 317 21.30 18.61 -18.73
C TYR A 317 22.09 19.90 -18.97
N ILE A 318 22.79 20.43 -17.97
CA ILE A 318 23.64 21.63 -18.13
C ILE A 318 24.72 21.39 -19.18
N MET A 319 25.38 20.23 -19.14
CA MET A 319 26.39 19.86 -20.15
C MET A 319 25.79 19.73 -21.55
N LEU A 320 24.54 19.28 -21.69
CA LEU A 320 23.84 19.26 -22.98
C LEU A 320 23.56 20.68 -23.51
N GLN A 321 23.17 21.60 -22.63
CA GLN A 321 22.80 22.97 -22.98
C GLN A 321 24.00 23.87 -23.33
N GLU A 322 25.22 23.48 -22.97
CA GLU A 322 26.42 24.32 -23.17
C GLU A 322 26.64 24.75 -24.63
N LYS A 323 26.20 23.93 -25.59
CA LYS A 323 26.33 24.20 -27.03
C LYS A 323 25.47 25.38 -27.48
N GLU A 324 24.29 25.54 -26.87
CA GLU A 324 23.33 26.58 -27.22
C GLU A 324 23.44 27.80 -26.30
N ILE A 325 23.90 27.59 -25.06
CA ILE A 325 24.00 28.61 -24.01
C ILE A 325 25.44 28.61 -23.46
N PRO A 326 26.36 29.40 -24.05
CA PRO A 326 27.77 29.39 -23.66
C PRO A 326 28.04 29.76 -22.19
N ASP A 327 27.16 30.55 -21.57
CA ASP A 327 27.25 30.99 -20.17
C ASP A 327 26.39 30.14 -19.20
N VAL A 328 25.95 28.95 -19.62
CA VAL A 328 25.02 28.11 -18.83
C VAL A 328 25.52 27.79 -17.42
N TYR A 329 26.82 27.57 -17.25
CA TYR A 329 27.45 27.26 -15.95
C TYR A 329 27.34 28.44 -14.97
N ASN A 330 27.62 29.66 -15.44
CA ASN A 330 27.43 30.88 -14.65
C ASN A 330 25.96 31.09 -14.27
N ARG A 331 25.03 30.86 -15.21
CA ARG A 331 23.59 30.96 -14.94
C ARG A 331 23.13 29.96 -13.90
N PHE A 332 23.68 28.74 -13.91
CA PHE A 332 23.37 27.72 -12.92
C PHE A 332 23.80 28.15 -11.51
N LYS A 333 25.03 28.67 -11.36
CA LYS A 333 25.52 29.20 -10.07
C LYS A 333 24.68 30.37 -9.57
N ALA A 334 24.46 31.38 -10.42
CA ALA A 334 23.66 32.55 -10.08
C ALA A 334 22.23 32.17 -9.68
N TYR A 335 21.64 31.16 -10.33
CA TYR A 335 20.34 30.64 -9.96
C TYR A 335 20.32 30.01 -8.56
N GLY A 336 21.30 29.18 -8.23
CA GLY A 336 21.44 28.57 -6.91
C GLY A 336 21.59 29.62 -5.80
N LEU A 337 22.51 30.56 -5.98
CA LEU A 337 22.74 31.67 -5.03
C LEU A 337 21.54 32.61 -4.92
N GLY A 338 20.83 32.85 -6.03
CA GLY A 338 19.60 33.64 -6.04
C GLY A 338 18.50 33.09 -5.14
N LYS A 339 18.46 31.77 -4.89
CA LYS A 339 17.52 31.16 -3.92
C LYS A 339 17.88 31.55 -2.48
N TYR A 340 19.17 31.55 -2.12
CA TYR A 340 19.61 32.01 -0.80
C TYR A 340 19.44 33.52 -0.63
N LYS A 341 19.67 34.32 -1.68
CA LYS A 341 19.38 35.76 -1.68
C LYS A 341 17.93 36.06 -1.26
N LEU A 342 16.96 35.29 -1.76
CA LEU A 342 15.55 35.48 -1.39
C LEU A 342 15.28 35.21 0.09
N VAL A 343 15.90 34.18 0.67
CA VAL A 343 15.78 33.87 2.10
C VAL A 343 16.41 34.99 2.93
N MET A 344 17.61 35.42 2.55
CA MET A 344 18.34 36.53 3.18
C MET A 344 17.56 37.85 3.14
N ALA A 345 16.96 38.20 2.00
CA ALA A 345 16.17 39.41 1.85
C ALA A 345 15.00 39.45 2.85
N LYS A 346 14.25 38.34 2.99
CA LYS A 346 13.14 38.23 3.96
C LYS A 346 13.60 38.40 5.41
N MET A 347 14.78 37.89 5.75
CA MET A 347 15.38 38.06 7.08
C MET A 347 15.74 39.51 7.35
N ARG A 348 16.39 40.19 6.39
CA ARG A 348 16.78 41.61 6.53
C ARG A 348 15.58 42.56 6.58
N GLU A 349 14.48 42.21 5.91
CA GLU A 349 13.19 42.91 6.02
C GLU A 349 12.50 42.71 7.39
N GLY A 350 13.07 41.90 8.29
CA GLY A 350 12.49 41.62 9.60
C GLY A 350 11.19 40.82 9.53
N LYS A 351 10.93 40.13 8.40
CA LYS A 351 9.71 39.35 8.22
C LYS A 351 9.63 38.17 9.19
N TYR A 352 10.78 37.62 9.57
CA TYR A 352 10.92 36.51 10.49
C TYR A 352 12.19 36.68 11.34
N SER A 353 12.19 36.10 12.54
CA SER A 353 13.37 35.89 13.36
C SER A 353 13.69 34.40 13.44
N VAL A 354 14.97 34.06 13.38
CA VAL A 354 15.47 32.68 13.46
C VAL A 354 16.41 32.62 14.66
N SER A 355 16.34 31.52 15.42
CA SER A 355 17.25 31.28 16.55
C SER A 355 18.70 31.19 16.07
N ASP A 356 19.63 31.69 16.89
CA ASP A 356 21.07 31.56 16.63
C ASP A 356 21.54 30.09 16.57
N ASP A 357 20.79 29.15 17.18
CA ASP A 357 21.06 27.71 17.16
C ASP A 357 20.44 26.98 15.95
N ALA A 358 19.77 27.70 15.05
CA ALA A 358 19.16 27.09 13.87
C ALA A 358 20.22 26.59 12.88
N GLN A 359 19.85 25.58 12.08
CA GLN A 359 20.68 25.12 10.94
C GLN A 359 21.02 26.24 9.94
N PHE A 360 20.21 27.30 9.90
CA PHE A 360 20.41 28.46 9.04
C PHE A 360 21.33 29.47 9.74
N HIS A 361 22.52 29.69 9.18
CA HIS A 361 23.47 30.67 9.72
C HIS A 361 23.57 31.91 8.82
N GLN A 362 22.98 33.02 9.25
CA GLN A 362 22.83 34.24 8.45
C GLN A 362 24.17 34.71 7.83
N ARG A 363 25.24 34.85 8.64
CA ARG A 363 26.52 35.37 8.13
C ARG A 363 27.15 34.49 7.04
N ILE A 364 26.95 33.18 7.11
CA ILE A 364 27.48 32.25 6.08
C ILE A 364 26.70 32.45 4.79
N MET A 365 25.38 32.59 4.87
CA MET A 365 24.53 32.84 3.71
C MET A 365 24.84 34.19 3.06
N GLU A 366 25.14 35.22 3.84
CA GLU A 366 25.60 36.52 3.31
C GLU A 366 26.91 36.40 2.53
N LEU A 367 27.88 35.64 3.04
CA LEU A 367 29.13 35.38 2.33
C LEU A 367 28.90 34.61 1.03
N LEU A 368 28.10 33.53 1.07
CA LEU A 368 27.81 32.71 -0.12
C LEU A 368 27.11 33.50 -1.22
N VAL A 369 26.09 34.30 -0.87
CA VAL A 369 25.32 35.07 -1.84
C VAL A 369 26.17 36.13 -2.55
N ASN A 370 27.25 36.60 -1.92
CA ASN A 370 28.16 37.61 -2.45
C ASN A 370 29.50 37.03 -2.96
N GLU A 371 29.64 35.70 -3.06
CA GLU A 371 30.91 35.03 -3.38
C GLU A 371 31.37 35.28 -4.82
N ASP A 372 30.48 35.05 -5.79
CA ASP A 372 30.80 35.22 -7.21
C ASP A 372 30.58 36.67 -7.70
N MET A 373 29.55 37.33 -7.16
CA MET A 373 29.11 38.66 -7.57
C MET A 373 28.35 39.33 -6.44
N ASP A 374 28.46 40.65 -6.32
CA ASP A 374 27.68 41.43 -5.36
C ASP A 374 26.18 41.19 -5.59
N GLU A 375 25.47 40.91 -4.49
CA GLU A 375 24.08 40.51 -4.49
C GLU A 375 23.18 41.51 -5.23
N ALA A 376 23.54 42.80 -5.30
CA ALA A 376 22.80 43.82 -6.02
C ALA A 376 22.67 43.52 -7.53
N PHE A 377 23.59 42.73 -8.08
CA PHE A 377 23.62 42.35 -9.50
C PHE A 377 23.09 40.93 -9.78
N VAL A 378 22.68 40.19 -8.75
CA VAL A 378 22.11 38.84 -8.88
C VAL A 378 20.57 38.89 -8.91
N ASN A 379 19.97 38.41 -10.00
CA ASN A 379 18.50 38.35 -10.11
C ASN A 379 17.89 37.22 -9.28
N THR A 380 16.74 37.47 -8.65
CA THR A 380 15.99 36.46 -7.91
C THR A 380 14.89 35.85 -8.80
N SER A 381 15.00 34.57 -9.15
CA SER A 381 13.97 33.84 -9.92
C SER A 381 13.16 32.90 -9.02
N PHE A 382 11.83 32.90 -9.18
CA PHE A 382 10.94 31.93 -8.53
C PHE A 382 10.95 30.56 -9.22
N GLY A 383 11.10 30.50 -10.55
CA GLY A 383 11.20 29.24 -11.31
C GLY A 383 12.65 28.77 -11.51
N TYR A 384 12.84 27.54 -12.00
CA TYR A 384 14.17 27.00 -12.38
C TYR A 384 14.84 27.87 -13.45
N PHE A 385 16.19 27.87 -13.54
CA PHE A 385 16.93 28.86 -14.34
C PHE A 385 16.53 28.91 -15.82
N ASP A 386 16.06 27.80 -16.37
CA ASP A 386 15.57 27.68 -17.74
C ASP A 386 14.05 27.41 -17.83
N LYS A 387 13.34 27.37 -16.69
CA LYS A 387 11.91 27.06 -16.54
C LYS A 387 11.48 25.69 -17.09
N THR A 388 12.42 24.80 -17.41
CA THR A 388 12.12 23.45 -17.93
C THR A 388 11.66 22.56 -16.79
N GLN A 389 10.51 21.90 -16.99
CA GLN A 389 9.99 20.92 -16.03
C GLN A 389 10.94 19.73 -15.90
N ILE A 390 11.01 19.15 -14.70
CA ILE A 390 11.99 18.11 -14.39
C ILE A 390 11.87 16.89 -15.33
N ASN A 391 10.66 16.39 -15.59
CA ASN A 391 10.39 15.28 -16.51
C ASN A 391 10.95 15.52 -17.94
N LYS A 392 10.85 16.75 -18.44
CA LYS A 392 11.38 17.13 -19.76
C LYS A 392 12.90 17.06 -19.78
N LYS A 393 13.59 17.40 -18.69
CA LYS A 393 15.06 17.26 -18.62
C LYS A 393 15.50 15.80 -18.71
N PHE A 394 14.83 14.90 -17.99
CA PHE A 394 15.12 13.46 -18.11
C PHE A 394 14.90 12.96 -19.54
N THR A 395 13.84 13.44 -20.22
CA THR A 395 13.58 13.10 -21.63
C THR A 395 14.69 13.60 -22.55
N LEU A 396 15.10 14.87 -22.41
CA LEU A 396 16.18 15.47 -23.23
C LEU A 396 17.54 14.83 -22.97
N CYS A 397 17.76 14.32 -21.76
CA CYS A 397 18.97 13.62 -21.36
C CYS A 397 18.98 12.12 -21.70
N ASP A 398 17.92 11.59 -22.33
CA ASP A 398 17.75 10.15 -22.60
C ASP A 398 17.85 9.27 -21.33
N GLU A 399 17.18 9.69 -20.27
CA GLU A 399 17.18 9.01 -18.95
C GLU A 399 15.74 8.79 -18.43
N LEU A 400 14.77 8.58 -19.33
CA LEU A 400 13.35 8.51 -18.95
C LEU A 400 13.06 7.42 -17.91
N MET A 401 13.78 6.30 -17.94
CA MET A 401 13.67 5.23 -16.94
C MET A 401 14.02 5.72 -15.52
N LEU A 402 15.06 6.55 -15.37
CA LEU A 402 15.40 7.16 -14.08
C LEU A 402 14.28 8.06 -13.56
N TYR A 403 13.51 8.68 -14.46
CA TYR A 403 12.35 9.48 -14.08
C TYR A 403 11.17 8.59 -13.65
N GLU A 404 10.67 7.77 -14.58
CA GLU A 404 9.41 7.03 -14.42
C GLU A 404 9.46 5.97 -13.31
N ILE A 405 10.65 5.43 -13.02
CA ILE A 405 10.84 4.41 -11.99
C ILE A 405 11.43 5.04 -10.72
N TYR A 406 12.67 5.52 -10.79
CA TYR A 406 13.43 5.86 -9.60
C TYR A 406 13.04 7.19 -8.97
N TYR A 407 12.88 8.24 -9.78
CA TYR A 407 12.52 9.57 -9.31
C TYR A 407 11.09 9.61 -8.79
N GLU A 408 10.13 9.05 -9.53
CA GLU A 408 8.72 9.00 -9.11
C GLU A 408 8.53 8.12 -7.85
N TYR A 409 9.20 6.96 -7.76
CA TYR A 409 9.20 6.15 -6.54
C TYR A 409 9.80 6.93 -5.35
N GLY A 410 11.00 7.51 -5.51
CA GLY A 410 11.67 8.30 -4.47
C GLY A 410 10.88 9.53 -4.02
N THR A 411 10.09 10.14 -4.92
CA THR A 411 9.23 11.30 -4.64
C THR A 411 8.22 11.01 -3.53
N ASN A 412 7.75 9.77 -3.40
CA ASN A 412 6.89 9.36 -2.29
C ASN A 412 7.58 9.53 -0.92
N PHE A 413 8.88 9.22 -0.83
CA PHE A 413 9.66 9.35 0.41
C PHE A 413 9.95 10.81 0.74
N THR A 414 10.35 11.60 -0.26
CA THR A 414 10.68 13.03 -0.06
C THR A 414 9.49 13.87 0.39
N HIS A 415 8.27 13.55 -0.10
CA HIS A 415 7.07 14.31 0.24
C HIS A 415 6.20 13.67 1.33
N GLY A 416 6.58 12.51 1.87
CA GLY A 416 5.80 11.81 2.88
C GLY A 416 4.44 11.36 2.36
N PHE A 417 4.39 10.80 1.15
CA PHE A 417 3.15 10.24 0.60
C PHE A 417 2.84 8.87 1.21
N TRP A 418 1.55 8.51 1.22
CA TRP A 418 1.04 7.32 1.90
C TRP A 418 1.73 6.02 1.46
N GLY A 419 2.14 5.90 0.18
CA GLY A 419 2.88 4.75 -0.30
C GLY A 419 4.19 4.50 0.49
N ALA A 420 5.01 5.55 0.65
CA ALA A 420 6.24 5.47 1.43
C ALA A 420 5.94 5.28 2.93
N ILE A 421 4.96 6.00 3.48
CA ILE A 421 4.57 5.87 4.90
C ILE A 421 4.15 4.43 5.20
N ARG A 422 3.30 3.81 4.37
CA ARG A 422 2.93 2.41 4.53
C ARG A 422 4.22 1.57 4.51
N GLU A 423 5.04 1.72 3.47
CA GLU A 423 6.22 0.87 3.26
C GLU A 423 7.23 0.94 4.42
N THR A 424 7.34 2.06 5.12
CA THR A 424 8.42 2.27 6.10
C THR A 424 7.98 2.38 7.54
N SER A 425 6.77 2.87 7.78
CA SER A 425 6.34 3.35 9.10
C SER A 425 5.09 2.65 9.60
N MET A 426 4.59 1.68 8.84
CA MET A 426 3.44 0.85 9.20
C MET A 426 3.80 -0.63 9.05
N LEU A 427 3.35 -1.45 9.99
CA LEU A 427 3.42 -2.91 9.99
C LEU A 427 2.03 -3.49 9.66
N ILE A 428 1.98 -4.64 9.00
CA ILE A 428 0.72 -5.39 8.84
C ILE A 428 0.53 -6.26 10.08
N CYS A 429 -0.66 -6.21 10.69
CA CYS A 429 -1.06 -7.22 11.67
C CYS A 429 -1.47 -8.51 10.95
N ASP A 430 -0.97 -9.67 11.36
CA ASP A 430 -1.41 -10.95 10.79
C ASP A 430 -2.64 -11.57 11.48
N ASN A 431 -3.17 -10.90 12.50
CA ASN A 431 -4.33 -11.36 13.24
C ASN A 431 -5.59 -11.29 12.34
N PRO A 432 -6.23 -12.42 11.99
CA PRO A 432 -7.43 -12.45 11.14
C PRO A 432 -8.60 -11.65 11.74
N ALA A 433 -8.72 -11.62 13.08
CA ALA A 433 -9.76 -10.87 13.77
C ALA A 433 -9.62 -9.35 13.63
N HIS A 434 -8.46 -8.86 13.18
CA HIS A 434 -8.17 -7.44 13.00
C HIS A 434 -8.24 -7.01 11.52
N ASN A 435 -8.81 -7.85 10.63
CA ASN A 435 -8.87 -7.62 9.18
C ASN A 435 -7.50 -7.33 8.52
N TYR A 436 -6.42 -7.84 9.11
CA TYR A 436 -5.06 -7.58 8.63
C TYR A 436 -4.72 -6.09 8.50
N HIS A 437 -5.23 -5.27 9.42
CA HIS A 437 -5.02 -3.82 9.39
C HIS A 437 -3.52 -3.45 9.48
N THR A 438 -3.24 -2.17 9.28
CA THR A 438 -1.89 -1.63 9.47
C THR A 438 -1.78 -0.92 10.82
N VAL A 439 -0.69 -1.15 11.55
CA VAL A 439 -0.35 -0.49 12.81
C VAL A 439 0.95 0.30 12.68
N PRO A 440 1.16 1.40 13.43
CA PRO A 440 2.41 2.15 13.37
C PRO A 440 3.62 1.33 13.86
N ASP A 441 4.75 1.48 13.17
CA ASP A 441 6.05 0.93 13.60
C ASP A 441 6.72 1.89 14.60
N TYR A 442 6.25 1.87 15.85
CA TYR A 442 6.75 2.77 16.90
C TYR A 442 8.23 2.55 17.25
N TYR A 443 8.77 1.37 16.98
CA TYR A 443 10.13 0.97 17.33
C TYR A 443 11.09 0.98 16.15
N ALA A 444 10.62 1.35 14.95
CA ALA A 444 11.39 1.43 13.71
C ALA A 444 12.07 0.08 13.36
N GLU A 445 11.33 -1.01 13.48
CA GLU A 445 11.82 -2.36 13.24
C GLU A 445 11.88 -2.71 11.75
N GLN A 446 10.96 -2.18 10.93
CA GLN A 446 10.89 -2.48 9.50
C GLN A 446 12.01 -1.79 8.73
N LYS A 447 12.70 -2.58 7.91
CA LYS A 447 13.75 -2.09 7.01
C LYS A 447 13.24 -2.04 5.57
N LEU A 448 13.92 -1.24 4.75
CA LEU A 448 13.74 -1.24 3.30
C LEU A 448 14.79 -2.12 2.63
N ARG A 449 14.53 -2.51 1.39
CA ARG A 449 15.57 -3.08 0.51
C ARG A 449 16.71 -2.06 0.35
N SER A 450 17.94 -2.52 0.15
CA SER A 450 19.10 -1.63 0.00
C SER A 450 18.97 -0.70 -1.24
N VAL A 451 19.42 0.56 -1.14
CA VAL A 451 19.67 1.48 -2.27
C VAL A 451 21.05 1.31 -2.91
N GLN A 452 21.91 0.44 -2.37
CA GLN A 452 23.33 0.43 -2.71
C GLN A 452 23.60 0.23 -4.21
N ASP A 453 23.01 -0.80 -4.81
CA ASP A 453 23.19 -1.09 -6.23
C ASP A 453 22.69 0.06 -7.13
N ASP A 454 21.61 0.72 -6.72
CA ASP A 454 21.07 1.88 -7.42
C ASP A 454 22.03 3.08 -7.32
N CYS A 455 22.66 3.28 -6.16
CA CYS A 455 23.68 4.31 -5.98
C CYS A 455 24.91 4.03 -6.84
N ASP A 456 25.37 2.78 -6.87
CA ASP A 456 26.50 2.34 -7.70
C ASP A 456 26.21 2.58 -9.19
N MET A 457 24.98 2.31 -9.65
CA MET A 457 24.53 2.63 -11.00
C MET A 457 24.66 4.13 -11.30
N ILE A 458 24.16 5.00 -10.41
CA ILE A 458 24.23 6.46 -10.62
C ILE A 458 25.68 6.96 -10.62
N MET A 459 26.53 6.41 -9.74
CA MET A 459 27.96 6.76 -9.74
C MET A 459 28.65 6.33 -11.05
N ARG A 460 28.35 5.15 -11.60
CA ARG A 460 28.86 4.73 -12.91
C ARG A 460 28.43 5.68 -14.02
N LYS A 461 27.13 5.99 -14.09
CA LYS A 461 26.57 6.96 -15.04
C LYS A 461 27.19 8.36 -14.92
N LEU A 462 27.48 8.80 -13.69
CA LEU A 462 28.14 10.07 -13.41
C LEU A 462 29.58 10.09 -13.93
N PHE A 463 30.37 9.06 -13.63
CA PHE A 463 31.76 8.99 -14.09
C PHE A 463 31.85 8.84 -15.62
N GLU A 464 30.97 8.04 -16.22
CA GLU A 464 30.87 7.96 -17.68
C GLU A 464 30.56 9.32 -18.30
N LEU A 465 29.61 10.07 -17.73
CA LEU A 465 29.27 11.42 -18.20
C LEU A 465 30.46 12.39 -18.13
N ILE A 466 31.17 12.43 -17.00
CA ILE A 466 32.29 13.38 -16.84
C ILE A 466 33.55 12.93 -17.56
N SER A 467 33.68 11.65 -17.94
CA SER A 467 34.86 11.13 -18.67
C SER A 467 35.10 11.85 -20.00
N GLY A 468 34.06 12.44 -20.60
CA GLY A 468 34.19 13.30 -21.79
C GLY A 468 34.89 14.64 -21.54
N TYR A 469 35.19 14.98 -20.28
CA TYR A 469 35.80 16.25 -19.87
C TYR A 469 36.96 16.08 -18.87
N ILE A 470 36.88 15.06 -18.01
CA ILE A 470 37.85 14.71 -16.97
C ILE A 470 38.46 13.35 -17.30
N GLU A 471 39.79 13.26 -17.26
CA GLU A 471 40.48 11.99 -17.42
C GLU A 471 40.28 11.11 -16.18
N LEU A 472 39.78 9.89 -16.39
CA LEU A 472 39.61 8.89 -15.34
C LEU A 472 40.83 7.95 -15.30
N PRO A 473 41.23 7.45 -14.11
CA PRO A 473 42.37 6.56 -14.01
C PRO A 473 42.08 5.17 -14.59
N ASP A 474 43.09 4.52 -15.17
CA ASP A 474 42.96 3.19 -15.81
C ASP A 474 42.27 2.14 -14.93
N PHE A 475 42.56 2.14 -13.62
CA PHE A 475 41.96 1.19 -12.67
C PHE A 475 40.43 1.35 -12.53
N TYR A 476 39.85 2.47 -12.97
CA TYR A 476 38.41 2.64 -13.00
C TYR A 476 37.73 1.65 -13.97
N TYR A 477 38.37 1.34 -15.09
CA TYR A 477 37.79 0.48 -16.14
C TYR A 477 37.98 -1.02 -15.90
N VAL A 478 38.83 -1.40 -14.94
CA VAL A 478 39.05 -2.80 -14.56
C VAL A 478 37.91 -3.27 -13.65
N GLU A 479 37.26 -4.40 -13.96
CA GLU A 479 36.12 -4.94 -13.19
C GLU A 479 36.43 -5.22 -11.70
#